data_AF-A0A7N2R4M7-F1
#
_entry.id   AF-A0A7N2R4M7-F1
#
_cell.length_a   1.000
_cell.length_b   1.000
_cell.length_c   1.000
_cell.angle_alpha   90.00
_cell.angle_beta   90.00
_cell.angle_gamma   90.00
#
_symmetry.space_group_name_H-M   'P 1'
#
loop_
_entity.id
_entity.type
_entity.pdbx_description
1 polymer ?
#
loop_
_entity_poly.entity_id
_entity_poly.type
_entity_poly.pdbx_seq_one_letter_code
_entity_poly.pdbx_strand_id
1 'polypeptide(L)'
;MAKKELLKEYEGDESNKKEVSRSDFPPNFFFGVATSAYQVEGAYKEGGSGPSIWDAFSHTEGKIVYKSNGDVAVDQYHRYKEDVELIAKLGFEYYRFSISWSRIFPDGLGTKINDEGINYYNNLINALLEKDTCFASFGDRVKIWITINEPLQTAVNGYDMGGFAPGRCQGSSIEPYLAAHHQILAHAAAVSIYRSKYKDKQGGQVGLVLDCEWAEANSENK
;
A
#
# COMPACT_ATOMS: atom_id res chain seq x y z
N MET A 1 2.64 -30.23 0.37
CA MET A 1 1.25 -29.75 0.20
C MET A 1 1.13 -29.12 -1.17
N ALA A 2 0.24 -29.66 -2.00
CA ALA A 2 0.09 -29.23 -3.39
C ALA A 2 -0.90 -28.06 -3.47
N LYS A 3 -0.79 -27.24 -4.53
CA LYS A 3 -1.66 -26.09 -4.82
C LYS A 3 -3.17 -26.39 -4.74
N LYS A 4 -3.55 -27.67 -4.91
CA LYS A 4 -4.92 -28.21 -4.81
C LYS A 4 -5.53 -28.22 -3.40
N GLU A 5 -4.75 -28.11 -2.33
CA GLU A 5 -5.28 -28.14 -0.95
C GLU A 5 -5.73 -26.77 -0.44
N LEU A 6 -5.24 -25.67 -1.03
CA LEU A 6 -5.54 -24.29 -0.61
C LEU A 6 -6.81 -23.69 -1.23
N LEU A 7 -7.50 -24.42 -2.12
CA LEU A 7 -8.61 -23.90 -2.94
C LEU A 7 -9.92 -24.69 -2.72
N LYS A 8 -10.09 -25.31 -1.55
CA LYS A 8 -11.16 -26.30 -1.31
C LYS A 8 -12.47 -25.78 -0.74
N GLU A 9 -12.63 -24.46 -0.55
CA GLU A 9 -13.87 -23.86 -0.08
C GLU A 9 -14.48 -22.98 -1.18
N TYR A 10 -15.52 -23.51 -1.86
CA TYR A 10 -16.67 -22.84 -2.49
C TYR A 10 -17.35 -23.78 -3.51
N GLU A 11 -18.12 -24.77 -3.03
CA GLU A 11 -18.95 -25.61 -3.91
C GLU A 11 -20.20 -24.83 -4.36
N GLY A 12 -20.14 -24.20 -5.54
CA GLY A 12 -21.26 -23.50 -6.16
C GLY A 12 -21.23 -23.65 -7.68
N ASP A 13 -22.35 -24.10 -8.25
CA ASP A 13 -22.58 -24.53 -9.64
C ASP A 13 -21.42 -24.23 -10.62
N GLU A 14 -20.64 -25.26 -10.91
CA GLU A 14 -19.45 -25.18 -11.77
C GLU A 14 -19.76 -25.44 -13.25
N SER A 15 -21.01 -25.76 -13.60
CA SER A 15 -21.38 -26.38 -14.89
C SER A 15 -21.07 -25.58 -16.16
N ASN A 16 -20.63 -24.31 -16.04
CA ASN A 16 -20.24 -23.49 -17.19
C ASN A 16 -19.16 -22.42 -16.90
N LYS A 17 -18.33 -22.60 -15.86
CA LYS A 17 -17.22 -21.66 -15.58
C LYS A 17 -16.00 -22.01 -16.44
N LYS A 18 -15.69 -21.18 -17.45
CA LYS A 18 -14.41 -21.25 -18.17
C LYS A 18 -13.28 -21.02 -17.16
N GLU A 19 -12.40 -22.00 -16.96
CA GLU A 19 -11.15 -21.78 -16.20
C GLU A 19 -10.33 -20.66 -16.87
N VAL A 20 -9.94 -19.67 -16.07
CA VAL A 20 -9.12 -18.53 -16.52
C VAL A 20 -7.66 -18.84 -16.25
N SER A 21 -6.82 -18.64 -17.27
CA SER A 21 -5.39 -18.97 -17.26
C SER A 21 -4.52 -17.73 -17.47
N ARG A 22 -3.22 -17.81 -17.15
CA ARG A 22 -2.25 -16.74 -17.48
C ARG A 22 -2.18 -16.45 -18.99
N SER A 23 -2.51 -17.41 -19.85
CA SER A 23 -2.57 -17.26 -21.31
C SER A 23 -3.80 -16.51 -21.83
N ASP A 24 -4.82 -16.25 -20.99
CA ASP A 24 -5.95 -15.37 -21.35
C ASP A 24 -5.60 -13.87 -21.23
N PHE A 25 -4.39 -13.54 -20.74
CA PHE A 25 -3.90 -12.18 -20.52
C PHE A 25 -2.71 -11.84 -21.45
N PRO A 26 -2.39 -10.56 -21.66
CA PRO A 26 -1.18 -10.16 -22.38
C PRO A 26 0.09 -10.82 -21.82
N PRO A 27 1.10 -11.16 -22.65
CA PRO A 27 2.32 -11.87 -22.21
C PRO A 27 3.14 -11.17 -21.11
N ASN A 28 2.91 -9.88 -20.90
CA ASN A 28 3.55 -9.02 -19.92
C ASN A 28 2.58 -8.51 -18.83
N PHE A 29 1.46 -9.20 -18.60
CA PHE A 29 0.51 -8.85 -17.56
C PHE A 29 1.07 -9.13 -16.15
N PHE A 30 0.91 -8.18 -15.24
CA PHE A 30 1.48 -8.26 -13.89
C PHE A 30 0.48 -8.87 -12.90
N PHE A 31 0.75 -10.09 -12.43
CA PHE A 31 0.01 -10.71 -11.34
C PHE A 31 0.71 -10.48 -10.00
N GLY A 32 0.01 -9.90 -9.04
CA GLY A 32 0.60 -9.57 -7.76
C GLY A 32 -0.40 -9.41 -6.61
N VAL A 33 0.17 -9.18 -5.43
CA VAL A 33 -0.56 -8.89 -4.18
C VAL A 33 -0.15 -7.52 -3.63
N ALA A 34 -0.98 -6.94 -2.77
CA ALA A 34 -0.76 -5.60 -2.21
C ALA A 34 -1.03 -5.55 -0.70
N THR A 35 -0.26 -4.72 0.00
CA THR A 35 -0.38 -4.39 1.42
C THR A 35 -0.08 -2.91 1.66
N SER A 36 -0.32 -2.42 2.87
CA SER A 36 0.21 -1.13 3.33
C SER A 36 0.82 -1.25 4.72
N ALA A 37 1.87 -0.47 4.98
CA ALA A 37 2.72 -0.58 6.17
C ALA A 37 1.93 -0.68 7.48
N TYR A 38 0.98 0.21 7.72
CA TYR A 38 0.21 0.25 8.97
C TYR A 38 -0.71 -0.96 9.17
N GLN A 39 -1.12 -1.63 8.09
CA GLN A 39 -1.98 -2.80 8.15
C GLN A 39 -1.21 -4.10 8.45
N VAL A 40 0.12 -4.12 8.25
CA VAL A 40 0.89 -5.37 8.28
C VAL A 40 2.18 -5.34 9.10
N GLU A 41 2.92 -4.22 9.14
CA GLU A 41 4.26 -4.18 9.73
C GLU A 41 4.25 -4.42 11.24
N GLY A 42 3.37 -3.73 11.97
CA GLY A 42 3.48 -3.63 13.41
C GLY A 42 4.71 -2.82 13.84
N ALA A 43 5.30 -3.20 14.98
CA ALA A 43 6.57 -2.67 15.45
C ALA A 43 6.61 -1.14 15.55
N TYR A 44 5.49 -0.52 15.96
CA TYR A 44 5.27 0.93 15.86
C TYR A 44 6.18 1.80 16.74
N LYS A 45 6.73 1.23 17.81
CA LYS A 45 7.70 1.84 18.74
C LYS A 45 9.10 1.21 18.66
N GLU A 46 9.29 0.28 17.72
CA GLU A 46 10.54 -0.45 17.55
C GLU A 46 11.34 0.15 16.39
N GLY A 47 12.63 -0.19 16.35
CA GLY A 47 13.57 0.21 15.30
C GLY A 47 13.57 1.71 14.97
N GLY A 48 13.46 2.57 15.99
CA GLY A 48 13.50 4.02 15.84
C GLY A 48 12.25 4.68 15.20
N SER A 49 11.16 3.94 14.99
CA SER A 49 9.95 4.47 14.34
C SER A 49 9.29 5.61 15.14
N GLY A 50 8.88 6.67 14.43
CA GLY A 50 8.04 7.73 14.98
C GLY A 50 6.54 7.41 14.86
N PRO A 51 5.68 8.06 15.68
CA PRO A 51 4.23 7.87 15.60
C PRO A 51 3.65 8.50 14.32
N SER A 52 2.70 7.81 13.72
CA SER A 52 1.84 8.31 12.65
C SER A 52 0.55 8.92 13.18
N ILE A 53 -0.24 9.57 12.31
CA ILE A 53 -1.60 10.00 12.67
C ILE A 53 -2.53 8.83 12.99
N TRP A 54 -2.26 7.63 12.43
CA TRP A 54 -3.04 6.43 12.71
C TRP A 54 -2.76 5.89 14.11
N ASP A 55 -1.53 6.01 14.62
CA ASP A 55 -1.21 5.64 16.01
C ASP A 55 -1.97 6.52 17.01
N ALA A 56 -2.01 7.83 16.78
CA ALA A 56 -2.78 8.74 17.63
C ALA A 56 -4.29 8.43 17.56
N PHE A 57 -4.80 8.13 16.35
CA PHE A 57 -6.20 7.84 16.11
C PHE A 57 -6.64 6.50 16.72
N SER A 58 -5.88 5.42 16.54
CA SER A 58 -6.24 4.08 17.05
C SER A 58 -6.17 3.99 18.57
N HIS A 59 -5.27 4.74 19.20
CA HIS A 59 -5.19 4.86 20.66
C HIS A 59 -6.27 5.78 21.27
N THR A 60 -7.04 6.50 20.45
CA THR A 60 -8.14 7.35 20.94
C THR A 60 -9.39 6.49 21.22
N GLU A 61 -9.93 6.58 22.44
CA GLU A 61 -11.09 5.80 22.83
C GLU A 61 -12.30 6.05 21.93
N GLY A 62 -12.98 4.96 21.54
CA GLY A 62 -14.17 4.99 20.68
C GLY A 62 -13.88 5.17 19.17
N LYS A 63 -12.62 5.37 18.75
CA LYS A 63 -12.29 5.50 17.31
C LYS A 63 -12.16 4.17 16.57
N ILE A 64 -11.72 3.09 17.23
CA ILE A 64 -11.61 1.76 16.64
C ILE A 64 -12.46 0.75 17.40
N VAL A 65 -13.19 -0.08 16.66
CA VAL A 65 -14.02 -1.17 17.21
C VAL A 65 -13.13 -2.17 17.96
N TYR A 66 -13.59 -2.65 19.12
CA TYR A 66 -12.82 -3.53 20.02
C TYR A 66 -11.49 -2.95 20.55
N LYS A 67 -11.20 -1.65 20.33
CA LYS A 67 -9.95 -0.99 20.74
C LYS A 67 -8.68 -1.64 20.14
N SER A 68 -8.79 -2.25 18.96
CA SER A 68 -7.63 -2.76 18.23
C SER A 68 -6.78 -1.62 17.64
N ASN A 69 -5.50 -1.89 17.36
CA ASN A 69 -4.54 -0.93 16.83
C ASN A 69 -3.53 -1.61 15.87
N GLY A 70 -2.70 -0.79 15.22
CA GLY A 70 -1.63 -1.26 14.33
C GLY A 70 -0.31 -1.61 15.04
N ASP A 71 -0.28 -1.64 16.37
CA ASP A 71 0.96 -1.76 17.17
C ASP A 71 1.78 -3.01 16.81
N VAL A 72 1.07 -4.13 16.57
CA VAL A 72 1.63 -5.43 16.15
C VAL A 72 1.13 -5.83 14.76
N ALA A 73 -0.11 -5.49 14.39
CA ALA A 73 -0.73 -5.88 13.13
C ALA A 73 -0.59 -7.40 12.85
N VAL A 74 -0.02 -7.81 11.72
CA VAL A 74 0.39 -9.22 11.45
C VAL A 74 1.91 -9.43 11.56
N ASP A 75 2.64 -8.50 12.18
CA ASP A 75 4.05 -8.64 12.56
C ASP A 75 5.01 -8.81 11.35
N GLN A 76 4.66 -8.27 10.18
CA GLN A 76 5.50 -8.35 8.97
C GLN A 76 6.88 -7.70 9.19
N TYR A 77 7.03 -6.72 10.08
CA TYR A 77 8.33 -6.12 10.38
C TYR A 77 9.37 -7.18 10.80
N HIS A 78 8.95 -8.18 11.58
CA HIS A 78 9.77 -9.32 11.97
C HIS A 78 9.64 -10.51 11.02
N ARG A 79 8.49 -10.67 10.36
CA ARG A 79 8.10 -11.87 9.59
C ARG A 79 8.26 -11.78 8.08
N TYR A 80 8.71 -10.65 7.52
CA TYR A 80 8.74 -10.41 6.08
C TYR A 80 9.37 -11.53 5.23
N LYS A 81 10.33 -12.30 5.76
CA LYS A 81 10.91 -13.47 5.07
C LYS A 81 9.92 -14.62 4.87
N GLU A 82 9.03 -14.85 5.84
CA GLU A 82 7.93 -15.81 5.78
C GLU A 82 6.90 -15.36 4.73
N ASP A 83 6.54 -14.07 4.73
CA ASP A 83 5.61 -13.50 3.75
C ASP A 83 6.14 -13.56 2.32
N VAL A 84 7.43 -13.22 2.12
CA VAL A 84 8.12 -13.32 0.83
C VAL A 84 8.12 -14.75 0.30
N GLU A 85 8.36 -15.74 1.15
CA GLU A 85 8.27 -17.17 0.78
C GLU A 85 6.83 -17.56 0.38
N LEU A 86 5.82 -17.07 1.10
CA LEU A 86 4.40 -17.32 0.78
C LEU A 86 4.01 -16.69 -0.57
N ILE A 87 4.42 -15.45 -0.85
CA ILE A 87 4.18 -14.76 -2.13
C ILE A 87 4.78 -15.55 -3.29
N ALA A 88 6.05 -15.96 -3.18
CA ALA A 88 6.74 -16.77 -4.19
C ALA A 88 6.07 -18.15 -4.38
N LYS A 89 5.71 -18.83 -3.29
CA LYS A 89 5.04 -20.14 -3.30
C LYS A 89 3.64 -20.11 -3.93
N LEU A 90 2.91 -19.00 -3.80
CA LEU A 90 1.63 -18.80 -4.47
C LEU A 90 1.77 -18.51 -5.98
N GLY A 91 2.98 -18.12 -6.43
CA GLY A 91 3.29 -17.85 -7.84
C GLY A 91 2.88 -16.46 -8.29
N PHE A 92 2.91 -15.48 -7.38
CA PHE A 92 2.80 -14.06 -7.70
C PHE A 92 4.17 -13.50 -8.07
N GLU A 93 4.22 -12.66 -9.11
CA GLU A 93 5.46 -12.00 -9.52
C GLU A 93 5.58 -10.60 -8.94
N TYR A 94 4.47 -9.95 -8.56
CA TYR A 94 4.48 -8.57 -8.08
C TYR A 94 4.01 -8.44 -6.63
N TYR A 95 4.71 -7.63 -5.85
CA TYR A 95 4.32 -7.26 -4.49
C TYR A 95 4.34 -5.73 -4.36
N ARG A 96 3.17 -5.16 -4.12
CA ARG A 96 2.99 -3.74 -3.83
C ARG A 96 2.90 -3.54 -2.31
N PHE A 97 3.96 -3.05 -1.71
CA PHE A 97 3.95 -2.57 -0.32
C PHE A 97 4.09 -1.03 -0.28
N SER A 98 3.77 -0.41 0.85
CA SER A 98 4.06 1.00 1.10
C SER A 98 5.20 1.17 2.11
N ILE A 99 5.87 2.32 2.06
CA ILE A 99 6.90 2.69 3.04
C ILE A 99 6.23 3.55 4.12
N SER A 100 6.38 3.18 5.39
CA SER A 100 5.95 4.01 6.52
C SER A 100 6.84 5.26 6.61
N TRP A 101 6.23 6.43 6.34
CA TRP A 101 6.94 7.72 6.39
C TRP A 101 7.58 7.96 7.76
N SER A 102 6.84 7.71 8.85
CA SER A 102 7.35 7.93 10.21
C SER A 102 8.38 6.90 10.64
N ARG A 103 8.50 5.74 9.95
CA ARG A 103 9.62 4.81 10.16
C ARG A 103 10.91 5.30 9.50
N ILE A 104 10.85 6.01 8.38
CA ILE A 104 12.03 6.63 7.72
C ILE A 104 12.40 7.97 8.35
N PHE A 105 11.39 8.79 8.65
CA PHE A 105 11.52 10.13 9.21
C PHE A 105 10.69 10.25 10.49
N PRO A 106 11.24 9.90 11.67
CA PRO A 106 10.48 9.84 12.94
C PRO A 106 9.92 11.17 13.42
N ASP A 107 10.38 12.29 12.85
CA ASP A 107 9.84 13.63 13.08
C ASP A 107 8.65 13.99 12.18
N GLY A 108 8.35 13.19 11.15
CA GLY A 108 7.39 13.49 10.07
C GLY A 108 7.82 14.61 9.11
N LEU A 109 8.82 15.42 9.48
CA LEU A 109 9.27 16.61 8.76
C LEU A 109 10.40 16.33 7.76
N GLY A 110 11.07 15.18 7.88
CA GLY A 110 12.19 14.82 7.00
C GLY A 110 13.53 15.41 7.43
N THR A 111 13.64 15.92 8.67
CA THR A 111 14.90 16.53 9.18
C THR A 111 15.78 15.52 9.91
N LYS A 112 15.19 14.41 10.39
CA LYS A 112 15.90 13.27 10.99
C LYS A 112 15.61 12.01 10.19
N ILE A 113 16.68 11.33 9.75
CA ILE A 113 16.60 10.03 9.10
C ILE A 113 16.78 8.93 10.14
N ASN A 114 16.03 7.84 10.00
CA ASN A 114 16.20 6.62 10.77
C ASN A 114 16.80 5.50 9.88
N ASP A 115 18.09 5.23 10.07
CA ASP A 115 18.82 4.22 9.30
C ASP A 115 18.30 2.79 9.54
N GLU A 116 17.74 2.50 10.73
CA GLU A 116 17.16 1.17 11.01
C GLU A 116 15.87 0.95 10.21
N GLY A 117 15.03 1.97 10.10
CA GLY A 117 13.88 1.98 9.20
C GLY A 117 14.28 1.78 7.73
N ILE A 118 15.33 2.46 7.27
CA ILE A 118 15.89 2.25 5.91
C ILE A 118 16.40 0.80 5.73
N ASN A 119 17.08 0.25 6.73
CA ASN A 119 17.60 -1.12 6.69
C ASN A 119 16.47 -2.16 6.62
N TYR A 120 15.35 -1.96 7.30
CA TYR A 120 14.17 -2.81 7.17
C TYR A 120 13.67 -2.88 5.73
N TYR A 121 13.40 -1.74 5.07
CA TYR A 121 12.93 -1.76 3.67
C TYR A 121 13.99 -2.29 2.70
N ASN A 122 15.27 -1.98 2.92
CA ASN A 122 16.35 -2.60 2.15
C ASN A 122 16.34 -4.12 2.28
N ASN A 123 16.14 -4.67 3.48
CA ASN A 123 16.10 -6.11 3.73
C ASN A 123 14.85 -6.78 3.15
N LEU A 124 13.67 -6.16 3.25
CA LEU A 124 12.45 -6.61 2.58
C LEU A 124 12.64 -6.64 1.06
N ILE A 125 13.16 -5.55 0.49
CA ILE A 125 13.50 -5.46 -0.94
C ILE A 125 14.49 -6.58 -1.30
N ASN A 126 15.61 -6.74 -0.58
CA ASN A 126 16.59 -7.80 -0.84
C ASN A 126 15.94 -9.20 -0.88
N ALA A 127 15.12 -9.54 0.12
CA ALA A 127 14.48 -10.86 0.20
C ALA A 127 13.52 -11.13 -0.97
N LEU A 128 12.76 -10.13 -1.43
CA LEU A 128 11.89 -10.23 -2.61
C LEU A 128 12.67 -10.57 -3.89
N LEU A 129 13.91 -10.11 -3.98
CA LEU A 129 14.78 -10.24 -5.14
C LEU A 129 15.57 -11.54 -5.13
N GLU A 130 16.05 -11.97 -3.96
CA GLU A 130 16.70 -13.27 -3.74
C GLU A 130 15.84 -14.47 -4.15
N LYS A 131 14.52 -14.29 -4.29
CA LYS A 131 13.61 -15.35 -4.74
C LYS A 131 13.62 -15.60 -6.25
N ASP A 132 14.22 -14.72 -7.05
CA ASP A 132 14.51 -14.87 -8.51
C ASP A 132 13.31 -15.18 -9.44
N THR A 133 12.11 -15.40 -8.89
CA THR A 133 10.86 -15.71 -9.60
C THR A 133 9.87 -14.54 -9.64
N CYS A 134 10.22 -13.41 -9.03
CA CYS A 134 9.34 -12.24 -8.94
C CYS A 134 9.85 -11.02 -9.73
N PHE A 135 11.15 -10.69 -9.67
CA PHE A 135 11.61 -9.35 -10.07
C PHE A 135 12.87 -9.33 -10.95
N ALA A 136 12.65 -9.41 -12.27
CA ALA A 136 13.59 -8.89 -13.25
C ALA A 136 13.33 -7.40 -13.54
N SER A 137 14.30 -6.74 -14.18
CA SER A 137 14.31 -5.31 -14.52
C SER A 137 14.28 -4.37 -13.31
N PHE A 138 15.39 -3.65 -13.14
CA PHE A 138 15.91 -3.30 -11.82
C PHE A 138 16.15 -1.78 -11.73
N GLY A 139 15.42 -1.03 -10.86
CA GLY A 139 15.54 0.43 -10.58
C GLY A 139 16.82 1.16 -11.01
N ASP A 140 17.87 1.26 -10.22
CA ASP A 140 18.73 0.09 -10.09
C ASP A 140 18.07 -1.11 -9.39
N ARG A 141 17.14 -0.92 -8.43
CA ARG A 141 16.29 -2.02 -7.90
C ARG A 141 14.75 -1.89 -7.84
N VAL A 142 14.11 -0.71 -7.84
CA VAL A 142 12.63 -0.56 -8.00
C VAL A 142 12.23 0.20 -9.27
N LYS A 143 11.36 -0.37 -10.11
CA LYS A 143 10.94 0.20 -11.42
C LYS A 143 9.53 0.82 -11.47
N ILE A 144 8.65 0.57 -10.49
CA ILE A 144 7.29 1.12 -10.47
C ILE A 144 7.08 1.82 -9.13
N TRP A 145 6.83 3.13 -9.18
CA TRP A 145 6.63 3.98 -8.01
C TRP A 145 5.18 4.49 -7.94
N ILE A 146 4.60 4.42 -6.74
CA ILE A 146 3.28 4.99 -6.44
C ILE A 146 3.50 6.05 -5.36
N THR A 147 2.98 7.25 -5.60
CA THR A 147 3.18 8.42 -4.72
C THR A 147 2.21 8.44 -3.55
N ILE A 148 0.91 8.29 -3.81
CA ILE A 148 -0.16 8.29 -2.81
C ILE A 148 -1.11 7.13 -3.14
N ASN A 149 -1.70 6.53 -2.11
CA ASN A 149 -2.78 5.56 -2.21
C ASN A 149 -4.10 6.25 -1.88
N GLU A 150 -5.08 6.20 -2.79
CA GLU A 150 -6.49 6.53 -2.51
C GLU A 150 -6.65 7.93 -1.87
N PRO A 151 -6.25 9.00 -2.60
CA PRO A 151 -6.30 10.36 -2.07
C PRO A 151 -7.73 10.83 -1.77
N LEU A 152 -8.73 10.22 -2.42
CA LEU A 152 -10.15 10.42 -2.14
C LEU A 152 -10.50 9.88 -0.74
N GLN A 153 -10.15 8.63 -0.45
CA GLN A 153 -10.38 8.02 0.87
C GLN A 153 -9.68 8.81 1.99
N THR A 154 -8.46 9.31 1.74
CA THR A 154 -7.72 10.16 2.70
C THR A 154 -8.45 11.49 2.93
N ALA A 155 -8.91 12.16 1.87
CA ALA A 155 -9.61 13.44 1.98
C ALA A 155 -10.98 13.30 2.66
N VAL A 156 -11.80 12.34 2.23
CA VAL A 156 -13.19 12.21 2.70
C VAL A 156 -13.25 11.54 4.08
N ASN A 157 -12.65 10.36 4.29
CA ASN A 157 -12.73 9.70 5.60
C ASN A 157 -11.92 10.42 6.67
N GLY A 158 -10.82 11.09 6.32
CA GLY A 158 -9.93 11.78 7.26
C GLY A 158 -10.40 13.19 7.65
N TYR A 159 -11.03 13.92 6.72
CA TYR A 159 -11.30 15.36 6.84
C TYR A 159 -12.76 15.79 6.59
N ASP A 160 -13.65 14.88 6.18
CA ASP A 160 -15.10 15.14 6.06
C ASP A 160 -15.90 14.25 7.02
N MET A 161 -15.85 12.92 6.83
CA MET A 161 -16.58 11.96 7.68
C MET A 161 -15.90 11.69 9.03
N GLY A 162 -14.58 11.91 9.15
CA GLY A 162 -13.80 11.72 10.38
C GLY A 162 -13.72 10.26 10.90
N GLY A 163 -14.00 9.29 10.02
CA GLY A 163 -13.92 7.86 10.29
C GLY A 163 -12.50 7.27 10.19
N PHE A 164 -11.59 7.92 9.44
CA PHE A 164 -10.17 7.59 9.38
C PHE A 164 -9.35 8.67 10.09
N ALA A 165 -8.08 8.36 10.43
CA ALA A 165 -7.14 9.38 10.90
C ALA A 165 -7.02 10.55 9.89
N PRO A 166 -6.96 11.83 10.32
CA PRO A 166 -6.89 12.31 11.71
C PRO A 166 -8.25 12.43 12.43
N GLY A 167 -9.36 12.05 11.81
CA GLY A 167 -10.67 11.98 12.45
C GLY A 167 -11.43 13.30 12.50
N ARG A 168 -11.19 14.20 11.52
CA ARG A 168 -11.80 15.53 11.45
C ARG A 168 -13.13 15.46 10.71
N CYS A 169 -14.18 15.96 11.36
CA CYS A 169 -15.55 15.97 10.85
C CYS A 169 -16.39 17.16 11.39
N GLN A 170 -15.75 18.30 11.65
CA GLN A 170 -16.39 19.46 12.28
C GLN A 170 -17.27 20.28 11.32
N GLY A 171 -17.92 19.65 10.34
CA GLY A 171 -18.81 20.29 9.37
C GLY A 171 -18.14 21.24 8.38
N SER A 172 -16.82 21.13 8.19
CA SER A 172 -16.07 21.97 7.25
C SER A 172 -16.15 21.42 5.83
N SER A 173 -17.04 21.99 5.02
CA SER A 173 -17.19 21.67 3.59
C SER A 173 -15.97 22.03 2.72
N ILE A 174 -14.87 22.52 3.31
CA ILE A 174 -13.67 23.00 2.63
C ILE A 174 -12.46 22.10 2.88
N GLU A 175 -12.36 21.47 4.05
CA GLU A 175 -11.21 20.63 4.42
C GLU A 175 -10.94 19.43 3.49
N PRO A 176 -11.92 18.62 3.05
CA PRO A 176 -11.65 17.54 2.08
C PRO A 176 -11.08 18.08 0.76
N TYR A 177 -11.55 19.23 0.26
CA TYR A 177 -11.01 19.84 -0.95
C TYR A 177 -9.59 20.38 -0.75
N LEU A 178 -9.27 20.97 0.41
CA LEU A 178 -7.90 21.40 0.73
C LEU A 178 -6.96 20.20 0.89
N ALA A 179 -7.41 19.11 1.50
CA ALA A 179 -6.65 17.87 1.60
C ALA A 179 -6.38 17.27 0.21
N ALA A 180 -7.40 17.15 -0.65
CA ALA A 180 -7.25 16.68 -2.02
C ALA A 180 -6.30 17.59 -2.85
N HIS A 181 -6.44 18.91 -2.74
CA HIS A 181 -5.60 19.87 -3.44
C HIS A 181 -4.11 19.72 -3.10
N HIS A 182 -3.77 19.66 -1.81
CA HIS A 182 -2.38 19.49 -1.39
C HIS A 182 -1.82 18.10 -1.73
N GLN A 183 -2.64 17.05 -1.72
CA GLN A 183 -2.24 15.72 -2.20
C GLN A 183 -1.87 15.73 -3.69
N ILE A 184 -2.65 16.43 -4.53
CA ILE A 184 -2.37 16.58 -5.97
C ILE A 184 -1.08 17.39 -6.19
N LEU A 185 -0.86 18.47 -5.43
CA LEU A 185 0.39 19.24 -5.49
C LEU A 185 1.60 18.40 -5.05
N ALA A 186 1.48 17.62 -3.97
CA ALA A 186 2.53 16.73 -3.47
C ALA A 186 2.87 15.63 -4.50
N HIS A 187 1.85 15.03 -5.14
CA HIS A 187 2.03 14.11 -6.26
C HIS A 187 2.82 14.76 -7.40
N ALA A 188 2.41 15.94 -7.86
CA ALA A 188 3.08 16.65 -8.95
C ALA A 188 4.54 17.01 -8.60
N ALA A 189 4.82 17.44 -7.37
CA ALA A 189 6.16 17.71 -6.88
C ALA A 189 7.04 16.44 -6.87
N ALA A 190 6.54 15.33 -6.33
CA ALA A 190 7.25 14.05 -6.30
C ALA A 190 7.54 13.52 -7.71
N VAL A 191 6.57 13.59 -8.63
CA VAL A 191 6.75 13.21 -10.05
C VAL A 191 7.77 14.11 -10.74
N SER A 192 7.76 15.42 -10.48
CA SER A 192 8.73 16.37 -11.03
C SER A 192 10.17 16.05 -10.57
N ILE A 193 10.35 15.76 -9.27
CA ILE A 193 11.62 15.31 -8.70
C ILE A 193 12.07 13.99 -9.35
N TYR A 194 11.17 13.03 -9.51
CA TYR A 194 11.48 11.75 -10.16
C TYR A 194 11.96 11.94 -11.60
N ARG A 195 11.19 12.68 -12.40
CA ARG A 195 11.49 12.95 -13.82
C ARG A 195 12.81 13.70 -14.01
N SER A 196 13.11 14.69 -13.16
CA SER A 196 14.31 15.53 -13.30
C SER A 196 15.61 14.92 -12.75
N LYS A 197 15.54 14.07 -11.72
CA LYS A 197 16.75 13.56 -11.04
C LYS A 197 17.01 12.06 -11.23
N TYR A 198 15.96 11.27 -11.43
CA TYR A 198 16.04 9.82 -11.31
C TYR A 198 15.60 9.06 -12.56
N LYS A 199 14.65 9.57 -13.35
CA LYS A 199 14.07 8.87 -14.52
C LYS A 199 15.13 8.41 -15.53
N ASP A 200 16.07 9.26 -15.92
CA ASP A 200 17.08 8.89 -16.94
C ASP A 200 18.09 7.84 -16.42
N LYS A 201 18.37 7.86 -15.11
CA LYS A 201 19.27 6.90 -14.45
C LYS A 201 18.59 5.58 -14.13
N GLN A 202 17.30 5.63 -13.79
CA GLN A 202 16.56 4.49 -13.26
C GLN A 202 15.54 3.88 -14.23
N GLY A 203 15.19 4.54 -15.32
CA GLY A 203 14.25 4.06 -16.35
C GLY A 203 12.80 3.80 -15.91
N GLY A 204 12.51 3.78 -14.60
CA GLY A 204 11.22 3.38 -14.02
C GLY A 204 10.05 4.34 -14.30
N GLN A 205 8.88 3.94 -13.81
CA GLN A 205 7.63 4.68 -13.94
C GLN A 205 7.18 5.20 -12.57
N VAL A 206 6.44 6.30 -12.55
CA VAL A 206 5.86 6.89 -11.33
C VAL A 206 4.43 7.32 -11.59
N GLY A 207 3.54 7.02 -10.63
CA GLY A 207 2.11 7.30 -10.73
C GLY A 207 1.43 7.51 -9.38
N LEU A 208 0.11 7.37 -9.41
CA LEU A 208 -0.83 7.58 -8.31
C LEU A 208 -1.85 6.43 -8.35
N VAL A 209 -2.30 5.93 -7.19
CA VAL A 209 -3.42 4.98 -7.14
C VAL A 209 -4.68 5.74 -6.79
N LEU A 210 -5.70 5.60 -7.63
CA LEU A 210 -7.02 6.17 -7.48
C LEU A 210 -8.02 5.04 -7.30
N ASP A 211 -8.81 5.12 -6.24
CA ASP A 211 -10.04 4.38 -6.06
C ASP A 211 -11.17 4.99 -6.91
N CYS A 212 -12.03 4.14 -7.45
CA CYS A 212 -13.33 4.54 -8.00
C CYS A 212 -14.33 3.39 -7.91
N GLU A 213 -15.59 3.74 -7.66
CA GLU A 213 -16.72 2.81 -7.77
C GLU A 213 -17.31 2.87 -9.17
N TRP A 214 -17.93 1.77 -9.62
CA TRP A 214 -18.70 1.77 -10.87
C TRP A 214 -20.09 2.36 -10.61
N ALA A 215 -20.33 3.58 -11.09
CA ALA A 215 -21.61 4.26 -10.98
C ALA A 215 -22.59 3.75 -12.06
N GLU A 216 -23.35 2.72 -11.73
CA GLU A 216 -24.44 2.21 -12.57
C GLU A 216 -25.68 3.12 -12.48
N ALA A 217 -26.42 3.27 -13.59
CA ALA A 217 -27.62 4.12 -13.60
C ALA A 217 -28.78 3.43 -12.85
N ASN A 218 -29.40 4.12 -11.89
CA ASN A 218 -30.52 3.57 -11.12
C ASN A 218 -31.77 3.29 -11.98
N SER A 219 -31.90 3.93 -13.15
CA SER A 219 -32.86 3.55 -14.18
C SER A 219 -32.45 4.10 -15.56
N GLU A 220 -32.98 3.53 -16.64
CA GLU A 220 -32.79 4.05 -18.01
C GLU A 220 -33.60 5.33 -18.30
N ASN A 221 -34.54 5.70 -17.41
CA ASN A 221 -35.39 6.88 -17.58
C ASN A 221 -34.76 8.12 -16.94
N LYS A 222 -34.90 9.27 -17.64
CA LYS A 222 -34.43 10.60 -17.22
C LYS A 222 -35.48 11.36 -16.42
#